data_AF-A0ABD2KGK2-F1
#
_entry.id   AF-A0ABD2KGK2-F1
#
_cell.length_a   1.000
_cell.length_b   1.000
_cell.length_c   1.000
_cell.angle_alpha   90.00
_cell.angle_beta   90.00
_cell.angle_gamma   90.00
#
_symmetry.space_group_name_H-M   'P 1'
#
loop_
_entity.id
_entity.type
_entity.pdbx_description
1 polymer ?
#
loop_
_entity_poly.entity_id
_entity_poly.type
_entity_poly.pdbx_seq_one_letter_code
_entity_poly.pdbx_strand_id
1 'polypeptide(L)'
;MLRKNQFAELNIRHRGNSERTLATVRRAVRMGYESVAINVDIGKFGKESDIIWSDEEDEVVSKKRKRKKQKKLHDRRSGDGNERTSESEIVPDPFLVDESKLDLSAFAVNGKRFRQFSRLTVSIDADSIHHLQHNKKVKLYDIIAVRVPDEQILMTLQRKGDFVDLVSLDATAMEKGRLSWLFKQKIVQSCIAAGLTFELCYGNALISSEHRRQFFTNARRLLEITRMGRAGVVLSSGAEDMLQLRGPFDVANLCSLFGLTPKCGRRFVSSNALSVLLRSQTRRHTVKGAIHVVNLAVSPQVASTSNLPNKNITEQLATIEEFATEMSAVQMEVKCPAEERENERGEKDERRPKRKKRKVEEEVDREHGAERQDPTTNFENHMELFA
;
A
#
# COMPACT_ATOMS: atom_id res chain seq x y z
N MET A 1 -3.81 11.61 1.88
CA MET A 1 -3.12 11.29 3.15
C MET A 1 -3.47 9.85 3.55
N LEU A 2 -2.50 8.93 3.53
CA LEU A 2 -2.69 7.51 3.88
C LEU A 2 -2.81 7.39 5.42
N ARG A 3 -3.87 6.74 5.94
CA ARG A 3 -4.15 6.67 7.39
C ARG A 3 -3.25 5.60 8.07
N LYS A 4 -2.91 5.77 9.36
CA LYS A 4 -2.01 4.88 10.12
C LYS A 4 -2.48 3.42 10.31
N ASN A 5 -3.69 3.06 9.90
CA ASN A 5 -4.31 1.74 10.15
C ASN A 5 -4.67 0.97 8.87
N GLN A 6 -4.08 1.31 7.72
CA GLN A 6 -4.37 0.63 6.45
C GLN A 6 -3.54 -0.64 6.32
N PHE A 7 -4.19 -1.72 5.88
CA PHE A 7 -3.51 -2.98 5.54
C PHE A 7 -3.24 -3.03 4.05
N ALA A 8 -2.03 -3.47 3.71
CA ALA A 8 -1.60 -3.62 2.34
C ALA A 8 -1.05 -5.03 2.09
N GLU A 9 -1.51 -5.67 1.02
CA GLU A 9 -0.89 -6.86 0.44
C GLU A 9 -0.02 -6.38 -0.73
N LEU A 10 1.29 -6.66 -0.67
CA LEU A 10 2.25 -6.12 -1.63
C LEU A 10 2.66 -7.12 -2.72
N ASN A 11 2.19 -8.37 -2.68
CA ASN A 11 2.68 -9.41 -3.59
C ASN A 11 1.60 -10.43 -4.01
N ILE A 12 0.61 -10.01 -4.81
CA ILE A 12 -0.26 -10.95 -5.52
C ILE A 12 0.36 -11.20 -6.90
N ARG A 13 0.76 -12.43 -7.21
CA ARG A 13 1.45 -12.75 -8.46
C ARG A 13 0.46 -12.91 -9.61
N HIS A 14 0.74 -12.22 -10.71
CA HIS A 14 0.05 -12.40 -11.98
C HIS A 14 0.92 -13.27 -12.90
N ARG A 15 0.46 -14.51 -13.13
CA ARG A 15 1.03 -15.47 -14.09
C ARG A 15 0.20 -15.52 -15.38
N GLY A 16 -0.47 -14.41 -15.69
CA GLY A 16 -1.13 -14.24 -16.97
C GLY A 16 -2.59 -14.63 -17.07
N ASN A 17 -3.08 -15.49 -16.17
CA ASN A 17 -4.50 -15.74 -16.02
C ASN A 17 -5.16 -14.57 -15.26
N SER A 18 -5.86 -13.69 -16.00
CA SER A 18 -6.54 -12.52 -15.43
C SER A 18 -7.67 -12.88 -14.48
N GLU A 19 -8.36 -14.00 -14.69
CA GLU A 19 -9.48 -14.42 -13.85
C GLU A 19 -8.99 -14.91 -12.49
N ARG A 20 -7.91 -15.71 -12.46
CA ARG A 20 -7.26 -16.13 -11.22
C ARG A 20 -6.78 -14.92 -10.42
N THR A 21 -6.11 -13.98 -11.06
CA THR A 21 -5.66 -12.74 -10.39
C THR A 21 -6.84 -11.93 -9.85
N LEU A 22 -7.92 -11.77 -10.63
CA LEU A 22 -9.14 -11.10 -10.17
C LEU A 22 -9.75 -11.80 -8.95
N ALA A 23 -9.78 -13.14 -8.95
CA ALA A 23 -10.31 -13.92 -7.83
C ALA A 23 -9.47 -13.74 -6.55
N THR A 24 -8.14 -13.73 -6.66
CA THR A 24 -7.22 -13.45 -5.55
C THR A 24 -7.35 -12.02 -5.03
N VAL A 25 -7.48 -11.02 -5.91
CA VAL A 25 -7.71 -9.62 -5.51
C VAL A 25 -9.08 -9.48 -4.82
N ARG A 26 -10.14 -10.10 -5.35
CA ARG A 26 -11.46 -10.13 -4.72
C ARG A 26 -11.41 -10.74 -3.33
N ARG A 27 -10.64 -11.82 -3.15
CA ARG A 27 -10.42 -12.43 -1.83
C ARG A 27 -9.68 -11.49 -0.88
N ALA A 28 -8.65 -10.79 -1.36
CA ALA A 28 -7.91 -9.80 -0.57
C ALA A 28 -8.82 -8.66 -0.06
N VAL A 29 -9.66 -8.12 -0.94
CA VAL A 29 -10.66 -7.11 -0.60
C VAL A 29 -11.60 -7.61 0.50
N ARG A 30 -12.15 -8.82 0.33
CA ARG A 30 -13.03 -9.44 1.34
C ARG A 30 -12.33 -9.69 2.69
N MET A 31 -11.02 -9.93 2.69
CA MET A 31 -10.21 -10.07 3.91
C MET A 31 -9.88 -8.72 4.59
N GLY A 32 -10.21 -7.60 3.96
CA GLY A 32 -9.99 -6.26 4.50
C GLY A 32 -8.67 -5.59 4.12
N TYR A 33 -8.01 -6.05 3.05
CA TYR A 33 -6.86 -5.33 2.48
C TYR A 33 -7.34 -4.09 1.72
N GLU A 34 -6.93 -2.91 2.18
CA GLU A 34 -7.29 -1.63 1.57
C GLU A 34 -6.42 -1.30 0.36
N SER A 35 -5.21 -1.86 0.33
CA SER A 35 -4.24 -1.66 -0.74
C SER A 35 -3.68 -2.99 -1.20
N VAL A 36 -3.62 -3.19 -2.52
CA VAL A 36 -3.14 -4.43 -3.12
C VAL A 36 -2.15 -4.10 -4.22
N ALA A 37 -0.99 -4.74 -4.22
CA ALA A 37 -0.05 -4.65 -5.32
C ALA A 37 -0.04 -5.95 -6.13
N ILE A 38 -0.27 -5.81 -7.44
CA ILE A 38 -0.25 -6.92 -8.39
C ILE A 38 1.16 -7.00 -8.98
N ASN A 39 1.81 -8.12 -8.72
CA ASN A 39 3.18 -8.40 -9.06
C ASN A 39 3.29 -9.15 -10.39
N VAL A 40 4.05 -8.59 -11.32
CA VAL A 40 4.53 -9.30 -12.51
C VAL A 40 5.97 -9.74 -12.25
N ASP A 41 6.22 -11.03 -12.30
CA ASP A 41 7.53 -11.62 -12.03
C ASP A 41 8.18 -12.07 -13.33
N ILE A 42 9.30 -11.45 -13.68
CA ILE A 42 10.03 -11.75 -14.93
C ILE A 42 11.18 -12.75 -14.73
N GLY A 43 11.41 -13.22 -13.51
CA GLY A 43 12.55 -14.11 -13.23
C GLY A 43 13.88 -13.40 -13.52
N LYS A 44 14.76 -14.00 -14.32
CA LYS A 44 16.05 -13.39 -14.67
C LYS A 44 15.89 -12.26 -15.70
N PHE A 45 16.50 -11.11 -15.39
CA PHE A 45 16.54 -9.99 -16.32
C PHE A 45 17.32 -10.37 -17.60
N GLY A 46 16.68 -10.27 -18.77
CA GLY A 46 17.33 -10.44 -20.08
C GLY A 46 17.31 -11.85 -20.69
N LYS A 47 16.60 -12.84 -20.11
CA LYS A 47 16.37 -14.13 -20.78
C LYS A 47 14.88 -14.40 -20.95
N GLU A 48 14.47 -14.68 -22.18
CA GLU A 48 13.09 -14.99 -22.61
C GLU A 48 12.51 -16.23 -21.92
N SER A 49 13.37 -17.07 -21.31
CA SER A 49 13.02 -18.41 -20.83
C SER A 49 12.23 -18.48 -19.52
N ASP A 50 12.14 -17.39 -18.73
CA ASP A 50 11.46 -17.42 -17.42
C ASP A 50 10.09 -16.71 -17.42
N ILE A 51 9.66 -16.14 -18.57
CA ILE A 51 8.26 -15.75 -18.81
C ILE A 51 7.46 -17.03 -19.10
N ILE A 52 7.53 -17.99 -18.17
CA ILE A 52 6.77 -19.22 -18.24
C ILE A 52 5.35 -18.88 -17.77
N TRP A 53 4.45 -18.74 -18.73
CA TRP A 53 3.01 -18.93 -18.50
C TRP A 53 2.80 -20.43 -18.56
N SER A 54 3.13 -21.14 -17.47
CA SER A 54 2.86 -22.57 -17.38
C SER A 54 1.38 -22.76 -17.08
N ASP A 55 0.57 -22.73 -18.13
CA ASP A 55 -0.74 -23.37 -18.17
C ASP A 55 -0.60 -24.84 -18.63
N GLU A 56 0.47 -25.53 -18.23
CA GLU A 56 0.67 -26.97 -18.52
C GLU A 56 0.96 -27.74 -17.23
N GLU A 57 -0.07 -27.94 -16.40
CA GLU A 57 -0.12 -29.09 -15.47
C GLU A 57 -1.28 -30.06 -15.75
N ASP A 58 -2.10 -29.83 -16.78
CA ASP A 58 -3.14 -30.78 -17.20
C ASP A 58 -2.98 -31.09 -18.70
N GLU A 59 -2.08 -32.04 -19.05
CA GLU A 59 -2.12 -32.89 -20.26
C GLU A 59 -0.78 -33.66 -20.43
N VAL A 60 -0.44 -34.52 -19.48
CA VAL A 60 0.64 -35.51 -19.64
C VAL A 60 0.10 -36.77 -20.32
N VAL A 61 -0.41 -36.66 -21.55
CA VAL A 61 -0.49 -37.78 -22.49
C VAL A 61 -0.33 -37.23 -23.91
N SER A 62 0.64 -37.74 -24.67
CA SER A 62 0.71 -37.72 -26.15
C SER A 62 1.44 -36.59 -26.93
N LYS A 63 2.69 -36.25 -26.61
CA LYS A 63 3.62 -35.66 -27.62
C LYS A 63 4.99 -36.34 -27.73
N LYS A 64 4.98 -37.68 -27.79
CA LYS A 64 6.14 -38.49 -28.26
C LYS A 64 6.20 -38.68 -29.79
N ARG A 65 5.40 -37.95 -30.58
CA ARG A 65 5.31 -38.12 -32.07
C ARG A 65 5.58 -36.87 -32.92
N LYS A 66 6.39 -35.89 -32.46
CA LYS A 66 6.88 -34.79 -33.33
C LYS A 66 8.41 -34.57 -33.33
N ARG A 67 9.19 -35.55 -32.85
CA ARG A 67 10.67 -35.58 -33.03
C ARG A 67 11.06 -36.43 -34.26
N LYS A 68 10.72 -35.99 -35.47
CA LYS A 68 11.34 -36.55 -36.70
C LYS A 68 11.19 -35.73 -38.00
N LYS A 69 10.91 -34.43 -37.93
CA LYS A 69 10.81 -33.59 -39.15
C LYS A 69 11.33 -32.16 -38.97
N GLN A 70 12.49 -32.02 -38.33
CA GLN A 70 13.32 -30.80 -38.34
C GLN A 70 14.79 -31.23 -38.29
N LYS A 71 15.21 -31.98 -39.32
CA LYS A 71 16.61 -32.32 -39.57
C LYS A 71 16.79 -32.48 -41.07
N LYS A 72 16.58 -31.39 -41.81
CA LYS A 72 16.90 -31.20 -43.24
C LYS A 72 16.54 -29.76 -43.63
N LEU A 73 17.38 -28.81 -43.23
CA LEU A 73 17.68 -27.57 -43.97
C LEU A 73 18.85 -26.90 -43.23
N HIS A 74 20.00 -27.55 -43.27
CA HIS A 74 21.26 -26.96 -42.83
C HIS A 74 22.25 -27.20 -43.97
N ASP A 75 22.08 -26.49 -45.08
CA ASP A 75 23.20 -26.12 -45.93
C ASP A 75 22.80 -25.06 -46.95
N ARG A 76 23.35 -23.85 -46.75
CA ARG A 76 23.62 -22.77 -47.73
C ARG A 76 23.83 -21.46 -46.96
N ARG A 77 25.05 -21.27 -46.46
CA ARG A 77 25.68 -19.94 -46.30
C ARG A 77 25.97 -19.43 -47.74
N SER A 78 25.95 -18.14 -48.08
CA SER A 78 26.67 -17.04 -47.46
C SER A 78 26.09 -15.71 -47.98
N GLY A 79 26.00 -14.69 -47.12
CA GLY A 79 25.60 -13.33 -47.49
C GLY A 79 25.84 -12.39 -46.32
N ASP A 80 26.75 -11.45 -46.56
CA ASP A 80 27.30 -10.42 -45.69
C ASP A 80 26.24 -9.43 -45.16
N GLY A 81 26.44 -8.89 -43.95
CA GLY A 81 25.52 -7.93 -43.33
C GLY A 81 25.33 -8.12 -41.83
N ASN A 82 26.14 -7.40 -41.04
CA ASN A 82 26.11 -7.33 -39.59
C ASN A 82 24.83 -6.62 -39.08
N GLU A 83 23.73 -7.35 -38.93
CA GLU A 83 22.61 -6.95 -38.09
C GLU A 83 22.63 -7.78 -36.80
N ARG A 84 23.28 -7.26 -35.76
CA ARG A 84 22.99 -7.67 -34.39
C ARG A 84 21.57 -7.18 -34.08
N THR A 85 20.56 -7.99 -34.37
CA THR A 85 19.23 -7.84 -33.77
C THR A 85 19.42 -7.93 -32.27
N SER A 86 19.43 -6.78 -31.58
CA SER A 86 19.39 -6.72 -30.13
C SER A 86 18.15 -7.48 -29.66
N GLU A 87 18.32 -8.67 -29.07
CA GLU A 87 17.26 -9.39 -28.37
C GLU A 87 16.62 -8.40 -27.40
N SER A 88 15.43 -7.92 -27.73
CA SER A 88 14.77 -6.84 -27.02
C SER A 88 14.48 -7.32 -25.60
N GLU A 89 14.93 -6.59 -24.58
CA GLU A 89 14.60 -6.85 -23.19
C GLU A 89 13.08 -6.71 -22.97
N ILE A 90 12.33 -7.82 -23.05
CA ILE A 90 10.87 -7.81 -22.95
C ILE A 90 10.45 -7.69 -21.48
N VAL A 91 10.40 -6.47 -20.96
CA VAL A 91 9.63 -6.18 -19.75
C VAL A 91 8.16 -6.06 -20.16
N PRO A 92 7.25 -6.85 -19.58
CA PRO A 92 5.81 -6.73 -19.87
C PRO A 92 5.26 -5.40 -19.34
N ASP A 93 4.06 -5.04 -19.81
CA ASP A 93 3.39 -3.86 -19.28
C ASP A 93 2.68 -4.21 -17.95
N PRO A 94 2.51 -3.23 -17.04
CA PRO A 94 1.80 -3.44 -15.79
C PRO A 94 0.39 -4.00 -15.98
N PHE A 95 0.04 -5.04 -15.21
CA PHE A 95 -1.31 -5.58 -15.17
C PHE A 95 -2.07 -5.06 -13.94
N LEU A 96 -3.28 -4.55 -14.16
CA LEU A 96 -4.21 -4.10 -13.13
C LEU A 96 -5.57 -4.77 -13.33
N VAL A 97 -6.30 -4.94 -12.24
CA VAL A 97 -7.62 -5.56 -12.27
C VAL A 97 -8.69 -4.47 -12.43
N ASP A 98 -9.76 -4.82 -13.15
CA ASP A 98 -10.93 -3.97 -13.29
C ASP A 98 -11.68 -3.84 -11.95
N GLU A 99 -11.71 -2.61 -11.41
CA GLU A 99 -12.32 -2.29 -10.12
C GLU A 99 -13.83 -2.52 -10.10
N SER A 100 -14.50 -2.46 -11.26
CA SER A 100 -15.96 -2.69 -11.36
C SER A 100 -16.39 -4.10 -10.97
N LYS A 101 -15.48 -5.08 -11.08
CA LYS A 101 -15.71 -6.51 -10.78
C LYS A 101 -15.46 -6.85 -9.31
N LEU A 102 -15.13 -5.85 -8.49
CA LEU A 102 -14.84 -5.96 -7.06
C LEU A 102 -15.98 -5.36 -6.25
N ASP A 103 -16.34 -6.02 -5.16
CA ASP A 103 -17.27 -5.46 -4.18
C ASP A 103 -16.49 -4.56 -3.21
N LEU A 104 -16.69 -3.25 -3.35
CA LEU A 104 -16.00 -2.21 -2.58
C LEU A 104 -16.92 -1.55 -1.54
N SER A 105 -18.16 -2.02 -1.40
CA SER A 105 -19.19 -1.45 -0.52
C SER A 105 -18.71 -1.34 0.94
N ALA A 106 -18.07 -2.38 1.45
CA ALA A 106 -17.52 -2.43 2.81
C ALA A 106 -16.46 -1.35 3.07
N PHE A 107 -15.69 -0.94 2.05
CA PHE A 107 -14.74 0.17 2.20
C PHE A 107 -15.45 1.51 2.18
N ALA A 108 -16.44 1.68 1.28
CA ALA A 108 -17.21 2.91 1.16
C ALA A 108 -17.94 3.26 2.48
N VAL A 109 -18.60 2.28 3.11
CA VAL A 109 -19.26 2.45 4.42
C VAL A 109 -18.28 2.92 5.51
N ASN A 110 -17.04 2.44 5.45
CA ASN A 110 -15.98 2.81 6.39
C ASN A 110 -15.24 4.12 6.01
N GLY A 111 -15.68 4.83 4.97
CA GLY A 111 -15.02 6.02 4.45
C GLY A 111 -13.60 5.75 3.92
N LYS A 112 -13.35 4.52 3.47
CA LYS A 112 -12.07 4.06 2.93
C LYS A 112 -12.19 3.86 1.42
N ARG A 113 -11.06 4.00 0.71
CA ARG A 113 -10.97 3.75 -0.73
C ARG A 113 -9.96 2.64 -0.99
N PHE A 114 -10.38 1.65 -1.77
CA PHE A 114 -9.49 0.64 -2.29
C PHE A 114 -8.46 1.26 -3.24
N ARG A 115 -7.23 0.77 -3.19
CA ARG A 115 -6.14 1.18 -4.08
C ARG A 115 -5.42 -0.04 -4.60
N GLN A 116 -5.21 -0.07 -5.90
CA GLN A 116 -4.33 -1.04 -6.55
C GLN A 116 -3.02 -0.39 -6.99
N PHE A 117 -1.95 -1.16 -6.92
CA PHE A 117 -0.61 -0.76 -7.34
C PHE A 117 -0.03 -1.83 -8.26
N SER A 118 0.79 -1.39 -9.21
CA SER A 118 1.55 -2.27 -10.06
C SER A 118 2.92 -2.58 -9.45
N ARG A 119 3.34 -3.84 -9.51
CA ARG A 119 4.64 -4.27 -8.99
C ARG A 119 5.38 -5.10 -10.02
N LEU A 120 6.70 -4.91 -10.10
CA LEU A 120 7.62 -5.76 -10.86
C LEU A 120 8.57 -6.46 -9.90
N THR A 121 8.78 -7.77 -10.07
CA THR A 121 9.84 -8.52 -9.38
C THR A 121 10.86 -9.05 -10.38
N VAL A 122 12.14 -8.81 -10.09
CA VAL A 122 13.27 -9.17 -10.99
C VAL A 122 14.38 -9.85 -10.21
N SER A 123 14.91 -10.96 -10.72
CA SER A 123 16.19 -11.53 -10.29
C SER A 123 17.31 -10.83 -11.04
N ILE A 124 18.18 -10.16 -10.28
CA ILE A 124 19.24 -9.32 -10.85
C ILE A 124 20.61 -10.00 -10.72
N ASP A 125 21.39 -9.87 -11.79
CA ASP A 125 22.82 -10.17 -11.83
C ASP A 125 23.61 -8.84 -11.91
N ALA A 126 24.94 -8.86 -11.76
CA ALA A 126 25.76 -7.64 -11.69
C ALA A 126 25.61 -6.73 -12.93
N ASP A 127 25.50 -7.33 -14.11
CA ASP A 127 25.40 -6.60 -15.40
C ASP A 127 23.98 -6.02 -15.62
N SER A 128 22.96 -6.67 -15.07
CA SER A 128 21.55 -6.29 -15.28
C SER A 128 21.12 -5.03 -14.53
N ILE A 129 21.88 -4.61 -13.51
CA ILE A 129 21.53 -3.46 -12.64
C ILE A 129 21.40 -2.18 -13.48
N HIS A 130 22.35 -1.95 -14.38
CA HIS A 130 22.38 -0.75 -15.22
C HIS A 130 21.18 -0.71 -16.18
N HIS A 131 20.83 -1.85 -16.77
CA HIS A 131 19.69 -1.95 -17.68
C HIS A 131 18.37 -1.76 -16.94
N LEU A 132 18.21 -2.39 -15.77
CA LEU A 132 17.02 -2.23 -14.92
C LEU A 132 16.78 -0.76 -14.53
N GLN A 133 17.84 -0.02 -14.20
CA GLN A 133 17.75 1.39 -13.82
C GLN A 133 17.28 2.31 -14.96
N HIS A 134 17.69 2.02 -16.20
CA HIS A 134 17.42 2.89 -17.35
C HIS A 134 16.23 2.45 -18.20
N ASN A 135 15.70 1.24 -17.96
CA ASN A 135 14.58 0.71 -18.71
C ASN A 135 13.30 1.56 -18.48
N LYS A 136 12.72 2.05 -19.58
CA LYS A 136 11.52 2.92 -19.54
C LYS A 136 10.29 2.19 -19.03
N LYS A 137 10.15 0.89 -19.34
CA LYS A 137 9.00 0.09 -18.91
C LYS A 137 9.01 -0.18 -17.41
N VAL A 138 10.19 -0.39 -16.84
CA VAL A 138 10.37 -0.59 -15.39
C VAL A 138 9.87 0.63 -14.60
N LYS A 139 10.03 1.84 -15.15
CA LYS A 139 9.53 3.10 -14.56
C LYS A 139 8.00 3.24 -14.60
N LEU A 140 7.29 2.40 -15.37
CA LEU A 140 5.82 2.37 -15.39
C LEU A 140 5.24 1.70 -14.13
N TYR A 141 6.00 0.79 -13.50
CA TYR A 141 5.58 0.09 -12.29
C TYR A 141 5.68 0.98 -11.05
N ASP A 142 4.69 0.86 -10.17
CA ASP A 142 4.67 1.55 -8.88
C ASP A 142 5.73 0.99 -7.95
N ILE A 143 5.85 -0.32 -7.81
CA ILE A 143 6.79 -0.94 -6.88
C ILE A 143 7.82 -1.77 -7.65
N ILE A 144 9.10 -1.57 -7.35
CA ILE A 144 10.19 -2.40 -7.91
C ILE A 144 10.78 -3.26 -6.80
N ALA A 145 10.65 -4.58 -6.96
CA ALA A 145 11.23 -5.59 -6.09
C ALA A 145 12.35 -6.35 -6.81
N VAL A 146 13.43 -6.66 -6.09
CA VAL A 146 14.56 -7.41 -6.65
C VAL A 146 14.90 -8.63 -5.80
N ARG A 147 15.27 -9.73 -6.45
CA ARG A 147 15.88 -10.89 -5.80
C ARG A 147 17.39 -10.81 -5.95
N VAL A 148 18.09 -10.84 -4.82
CA VAL A 148 19.52 -10.56 -4.74
C VAL A 148 20.26 -11.85 -4.38
N PRO A 149 20.94 -12.52 -5.34
CA PRO A 149 21.65 -13.76 -5.06
C PRO A 149 22.95 -13.51 -4.29
N ASP A 150 23.61 -12.37 -4.53
CA ASP A 150 24.94 -12.07 -4.01
C ASP A 150 24.99 -10.76 -3.21
N GLU A 151 25.89 -10.73 -2.23
CA GLU A 151 26.18 -9.59 -1.37
C GLU A 151 26.71 -8.38 -2.13
N GLN A 152 27.52 -8.58 -3.17
CA GLN A 152 28.10 -7.48 -3.94
C GLN A 152 27.01 -6.65 -4.63
N ILE A 153 25.96 -7.35 -5.10
CA ILE A 153 24.78 -6.72 -5.68
C ILE A 153 24.02 -5.96 -4.59
N LEU A 154 23.83 -6.54 -3.41
CA LEU A 154 23.17 -5.87 -2.29
C LEU A 154 23.90 -4.57 -1.89
N MET A 155 25.23 -4.59 -1.82
CA MET A 155 26.08 -3.41 -1.57
C MET A 155 26.01 -2.36 -2.67
N THR A 156 25.78 -2.78 -3.91
CA THR A 156 25.60 -1.87 -5.05
C THR A 156 24.23 -1.19 -4.98
N LEU A 157 23.18 -1.94 -4.65
CA LEU A 157 21.84 -1.39 -4.40
C LEU A 157 21.83 -0.45 -3.19
N GLN A 158 22.57 -0.76 -2.14
CA GLN A 158 22.68 0.13 -0.97
C GLN A 158 23.28 1.51 -1.34
N ARG A 159 24.19 1.57 -2.32
CA ARG A 159 24.87 2.81 -2.73
C ARG A 159 24.17 3.57 -3.86
N LYS A 160 23.52 2.86 -4.78
CA LYS A 160 22.97 3.43 -6.04
C LYS A 160 21.51 3.03 -6.31
N GLY A 161 20.88 2.27 -5.42
CA GLY A 161 19.58 1.62 -5.60
C GLY A 161 18.37 2.49 -5.27
N ASP A 162 18.39 3.78 -5.61
CA ASP A 162 17.23 4.67 -5.43
C ASP A 162 16.03 4.25 -6.30
N PHE A 163 16.30 3.47 -7.35
CA PHE A 163 15.29 2.92 -8.23
C PHE A 163 14.66 1.60 -7.74
N VAL A 164 15.10 1.07 -6.58
CA VAL A 164 14.58 -0.16 -5.98
C VAL A 164 13.89 0.15 -4.65
N ASP A 165 12.72 -0.48 -4.45
CA ASP A 165 11.89 -0.29 -3.26
C ASP A 165 12.01 -1.47 -2.29
N LEU A 166 12.04 -2.70 -2.83
CA LEU A 166 12.00 -3.95 -2.08
C LEU A 166 13.13 -4.91 -2.47
N VAL A 167 13.67 -5.63 -1.48
CA VAL A 167 14.49 -6.83 -1.69
C VAL A 167 13.66 -8.04 -1.27
N SER A 168 13.29 -8.89 -2.23
CA SER A 168 12.40 -10.03 -1.99
C SER A 168 13.19 -11.28 -1.60
N LEU A 169 12.86 -11.85 -0.43
CA LEU A 169 13.33 -13.16 0.01
C LEU A 169 12.26 -14.19 -0.33
N ASP A 170 12.37 -14.73 -1.54
CA ASP A 170 11.48 -15.77 -2.05
C ASP A 170 12.16 -17.14 -2.01
N ALA A 171 11.39 -18.22 -1.78
CA ALA A 171 11.91 -19.59 -1.68
C ALA A 171 12.64 -20.06 -2.94
N THR A 172 12.22 -19.59 -4.11
CA THR A 172 12.91 -19.89 -5.37
C THR A 172 14.32 -19.29 -5.45
N ALA A 173 14.58 -18.19 -4.74
CA ALA A 173 15.95 -17.66 -4.59
C ALA A 173 16.78 -18.47 -3.58
N MET A 174 16.12 -19.24 -2.72
CA MET A 174 16.73 -20.04 -1.64
C MET A 174 17.12 -21.46 -2.10
N GLU A 175 16.53 -21.96 -3.19
CA GLU A 175 16.88 -23.26 -3.80
C GLU A 175 18.34 -23.32 -4.29
N LYS A 176 18.95 -22.17 -4.64
CA LYS A 176 20.34 -22.10 -5.13
C LYS A 176 21.39 -21.98 -4.02
N GLY A 177 20.98 -21.97 -2.76
CA GLY A 177 21.87 -21.88 -1.61
C GLY A 177 21.37 -20.94 -0.52
N ARG A 178 22.00 -20.99 0.66
CA ARG A 178 21.70 -20.06 1.75
C ARG A 178 22.10 -18.64 1.32
N LEU A 179 21.23 -17.66 1.52
CA LEU A 179 21.55 -16.24 1.29
C LEU A 179 22.66 -15.81 2.27
N SER A 180 23.91 -15.82 1.82
CA SER A 180 25.10 -15.59 2.65
C SER A 180 25.08 -14.20 3.31
N TRP A 181 24.58 -13.19 2.59
CA TRP A 181 24.44 -11.82 3.08
C TRP A 181 23.43 -11.68 4.23
N LEU A 182 22.49 -12.63 4.39
CA LEU A 182 21.54 -12.63 5.50
C LEU A 182 22.24 -12.87 6.86
N PHE A 183 23.49 -13.35 6.86
CA PHE A 183 24.27 -13.51 8.08
C PHE A 183 25.09 -12.26 8.43
N LYS A 184 25.19 -11.30 7.51
CA LYS A 184 26.03 -10.09 7.66
C LYS A 184 25.21 -8.90 8.13
N GLN A 185 25.04 -8.82 9.45
CA GLN A 185 24.23 -7.80 10.12
C GLN A 185 24.50 -6.36 9.66
N LYS A 186 25.78 -5.96 9.54
CA LYS A 186 26.17 -4.59 9.15
C LYS A 186 25.63 -4.22 7.76
N ILE A 187 25.62 -5.17 6.83
CA ILE A 187 25.20 -4.95 5.44
C ILE A 187 23.69 -4.74 5.39
N VAL A 188 22.94 -5.65 6.00
CA VAL A 188 21.47 -5.57 6.05
C VAL A 188 21.02 -4.29 6.75
N GLN A 189 21.64 -3.93 7.88
CA GLN A 189 21.32 -2.70 8.59
C GLN A 189 21.66 -1.45 7.76
N SER A 190 22.78 -1.46 7.03
CA SER A 190 23.15 -0.38 6.12
C SER A 190 22.14 -0.22 4.97
N CYS A 191 21.63 -1.32 4.43
CA CYS A 191 20.58 -1.30 3.40
C CYS A 191 19.28 -0.67 3.92
N ILE A 192 18.88 -1.02 5.14
CA ILE A 192 17.69 -0.43 5.78
C ILE A 192 17.89 1.06 6.05
N ALA A 193 19.10 1.47 6.45
CA ALA A 193 19.44 2.88 6.62
C ALA A 193 19.37 3.66 5.30
N ALA A 194 19.71 3.03 4.17
CA ALA A 194 19.50 3.58 2.81
C ALA A 194 18.03 3.55 2.36
N GLY A 195 17.12 3.00 3.19
CA GLY A 195 15.69 2.94 2.94
C GLY A 195 15.22 1.74 2.12
N LEU A 196 16.08 0.76 1.85
CA LEU A 196 15.65 -0.51 1.26
C LEU A 196 14.83 -1.31 2.28
N THR A 197 13.77 -1.96 1.81
CA THR A 197 12.92 -2.81 2.64
C THR A 197 13.02 -4.25 2.20
N PHE A 198 13.24 -5.16 3.16
CA PHE A 198 13.29 -6.59 2.91
C PHE A 198 11.90 -7.20 3.01
N GLU A 199 11.52 -7.99 2.02
CA GLU A 199 10.22 -8.66 1.96
C GLU A 199 10.39 -10.16 2.26
N LEU A 200 9.56 -10.65 3.18
CA LEU A 200 9.40 -12.08 3.48
C LEU A 200 8.09 -12.58 2.85
N CYS A 201 8.19 -13.50 1.88
CA CYS A 201 7.02 -14.09 1.22
C CYS A 201 6.63 -15.40 1.91
N TYR A 202 5.45 -15.46 2.55
CA TYR A 202 5.03 -16.66 3.30
C TYR A 202 4.33 -17.72 2.45
N GLY A 203 3.85 -17.40 1.24
CA GLY A 203 3.03 -18.32 0.42
C GLY A 203 3.68 -19.68 0.19
N ASN A 204 4.98 -19.69 -0.11
CA ASN A 204 5.74 -20.93 -0.32
C ASN A 204 5.87 -21.80 0.95
N ALA A 205 5.80 -21.20 2.14
CA ALA A 205 5.81 -21.93 3.42
C ALA A 205 4.50 -22.72 3.67
N LEU A 206 3.43 -22.39 2.94
CA LEU A 206 2.16 -23.11 3.00
C LEU A 206 2.18 -24.38 2.15
N ILE A 207 3.00 -24.42 1.10
CA ILE A 207 3.03 -25.50 0.10
C ILE A 207 3.84 -26.70 0.60
N SER A 208 5.09 -26.49 1.02
CA SER A 208 6.01 -27.57 1.41
C SER A 208 6.57 -27.38 2.81
N SER A 209 6.77 -28.49 3.54
CA SER A 209 7.39 -28.50 4.86
C SER A 209 8.86 -28.06 4.81
N GLU A 210 9.56 -28.31 3.71
CA GLU A 210 10.93 -27.85 3.49
C GLU A 210 10.99 -26.33 3.36
N HIS A 211 10.18 -25.76 2.45
CA HIS A 211 10.07 -24.31 2.28
C HIS A 211 9.63 -23.63 3.57
N ARG A 212 8.74 -24.28 4.34
CA ARG A 212 8.31 -23.80 5.65
C ARG A 212 9.48 -23.67 6.62
N ARG A 213 10.31 -24.73 6.76
CA ARG A 213 11.49 -24.70 7.62
C ARG A 213 12.45 -23.59 7.21
N GLN A 214 12.75 -23.48 5.92
CA GLN A 214 13.65 -22.45 5.38
C GLN A 214 13.10 -21.03 5.63
N PHE A 215 11.81 -20.81 5.36
CA PHE A 215 11.14 -19.53 5.60
C PHE A 215 11.26 -19.11 7.07
N PHE A 216 10.93 -19.99 8.02
CA PHE A 216 11.02 -19.66 9.45
C PHE A 216 12.45 -19.38 9.91
N THR A 217 13.44 -20.18 9.46
CA THR A 217 14.86 -19.95 9.77
C THR A 217 15.32 -18.58 9.28
N ASN A 218 14.99 -18.22 8.04
CA ASN A 218 15.44 -16.98 7.43
C ASN A 218 14.68 -15.77 7.97
N ALA A 219 13.37 -15.88 8.19
CA ALA A 219 12.56 -14.85 8.81
C ALA A 219 13.08 -14.51 10.21
N ARG A 220 13.34 -15.54 11.04
CA ARG A 220 13.93 -15.33 12.38
C ARG A 220 15.28 -14.62 12.29
N ARG A 221 16.16 -15.05 11.39
CA ARG A 221 17.47 -14.43 11.21
C ARG A 221 17.38 -12.96 10.78
N LEU A 222 16.50 -12.67 9.81
CA LEU A 222 16.26 -11.30 9.35
C LEU A 222 15.73 -10.43 10.49
N LEU A 223 14.78 -10.93 11.27
CA LEU A 223 14.17 -10.19 12.38
C LEU A 223 15.17 -9.92 13.51
N GLU A 224 16.06 -10.86 13.84
CA GLU A 224 17.15 -10.65 14.80
C GLU A 224 18.07 -9.49 14.35
N ILE A 225 18.49 -9.50 13.08
CA ILE A 225 19.36 -8.46 12.51
C ILE A 225 18.68 -7.10 12.44
N THR A 226 17.38 -7.07 12.15
CA THR A 226 16.60 -5.83 11.95
C THR A 226 15.97 -5.29 13.23
N ARG A 227 16.49 -5.67 14.40
CA ARG A 227 15.99 -5.25 15.72
C ARG A 227 14.49 -5.54 15.85
N MET A 228 14.13 -6.79 15.63
CA MET A 228 12.75 -7.31 15.63
C MET A 228 11.86 -6.70 14.54
N GLY A 229 12.46 -6.36 13.39
CA GLY A 229 11.74 -5.81 12.24
C GLY A 229 11.15 -4.41 12.51
N ARG A 230 11.77 -3.60 13.38
CA ARG A 230 11.22 -2.29 13.73
C ARG A 230 11.01 -1.40 12.50
N ALA A 231 11.90 -1.51 11.51
CA ALA A 231 11.79 -0.89 10.20
C ALA A 231 12.41 -1.83 9.15
N GLY A 232 12.10 -1.60 7.87
CA GLY A 232 12.77 -2.26 6.75
C GLY A 232 12.44 -3.74 6.56
N VAL A 233 11.33 -4.23 7.12
CA VAL A 233 10.80 -5.58 6.87
C VAL A 233 9.30 -5.54 6.57
N VAL A 234 8.86 -6.24 5.53
CA VAL A 234 7.44 -6.45 5.20
C VAL A 234 7.13 -7.93 5.02
N LEU A 235 5.88 -8.30 5.28
CA LEU A 235 5.36 -9.63 5.00
C LEU A 235 4.35 -9.53 3.87
N SER A 236 4.44 -10.47 2.94
CA SER A 236 3.51 -10.59 1.81
C SER A 236 3.24 -12.05 1.51
N SER A 237 2.15 -12.32 0.81
CA SER A 237 1.81 -13.70 0.45
C SER A 237 2.69 -14.24 -0.67
N GLY A 238 2.94 -13.45 -1.72
CA GLY A 238 3.47 -14.00 -2.96
C GLY A 238 2.47 -14.97 -3.61
N ALA A 239 1.18 -14.80 -3.33
CA ALA A 239 0.13 -15.72 -3.71
C ALA A 239 -0.09 -15.75 -5.23
N GLU A 240 -0.05 -16.94 -5.81
CA GLU A 240 -0.51 -17.22 -7.18
C GLU A 240 -1.99 -17.62 -7.18
N ASP A 241 -2.45 -18.21 -6.08
CA ASP A 241 -3.81 -18.68 -5.88
C ASP A 241 -4.46 -18.10 -4.61
N MET A 242 -5.79 -18.00 -4.61
CA MET A 242 -6.62 -17.52 -3.50
C MET A 242 -6.35 -18.29 -2.19
N LEU A 243 -6.03 -19.58 -2.27
CA LEU A 243 -5.78 -20.44 -1.11
C LEU A 243 -4.49 -20.10 -0.37
N GLN A 244 -3.56 -19.39 -1.01
CA GLN A 244 -2.28 -18.97 -0.41
C GLN A 244 -2.40 -17.64 0.35
N LEU A 245 -3.50 -16.90 0.15
CA LEU A 245 -3.74 -15.63 0.82
C LEU A 245 -4.27 -15.82 2.25
N ARG A 246 -3.83 -14.99 3.19
CA ARG A 246 -4.31 -14.95 4.58
C ARG A 246 -4.74 -13.52 4.95
N GLY A 247 -5.66 -13.41 5.91
CA GLY A 247 -6.11 -12.10 6.39
C GLY A 247 -4.99 -11.33 7.09
N PRO A 248 -5.04 -9.98 7.14
CA PRO A 248 -3.94 -9.18 7.69
C PRO A 248 -3.65 -9.48 9.17
N PHE A 249 -4.69 -9.80 9.95
CA PHE A 249 -4.52 -10.21 11.35
C PHE A 249 -3.91 -11.60 11.49
N ASP A 250 -4.22 -12.53 10.58
CA ASP A 250 -3.61 -13.87 10.57
C ASP A 250 -2.13 -13.79 10.21
N VAL A 251 -1.77 -12.95 9.23
CA VAL A 251 -0.37 -12.68 8.88
C VAL A 251 0.37 -12.02 10.04
N ALA A 252 -0.28 -11.10 10.76
CA ALA A 252 0.29 -10.52 11.98
C ALA A 252 0.48 -11.59 13.08
N ASN A 253 -0.45 -12.53 13.21
CA ASN A 253 -0.36 -13.63 14.17
C ASN A 253 0.71 -14.65 13.79
N LEU A 254 0.97 -14.88 12.50
CA LEU A 254 2.09 -15.70 12.02
C LEU A 254 3.43 -15.22 12.62
N CYS A 255 3.52 -13.93 12.94
CA CYS A 255 4.72 -13.35 13.52
C CYS A 255 5.05 -13.87 14.93
N SER A 256 4.07 -14.42 15.63
CA SER A 256 4.29 -15.09 16.92
C SER A 256 5.23 -16.30 16.80
N LEU A 257 5.24 -16.97 15.65
CA LEU A 257 6.14 -18.08 15.37
C LEU A 257 7.60 -17.63 15.20
N PHE A 258 7.84 -16.35 14.90
CA PHE A 258 9.18 -15.76 14.87
C PHE A 258 9.65 -15.23 16.24
N GLY A 259 8.82 -15.33 17.28
CA GLY A 259 9.08 -14.75 18.61
C GLY A 259 8.66 -13.28 18.75
N LEU A 260 7.76 -12.78 17.89
CA LEU A 260 7.21 -11.42 17.97
C LEU A 260 5.81 -11.40 18.55
N THR A 261 5.42 -10.35 19.26
CA THR A 261 4.02 -10.18 19.65
C THR A 261 3.15 -9.83 18.42
N PRO A 262 1.87 -10.22 18.37
CA PRO A 262 0.97 -9.87 17.25
C PRO A 262 0.86 -8.36 16.99
N LYS A 263 0.90 -7.55 18.06
CA LYS A 263 0.95 -6.08 17.97
C LYS A 263 2.16 -5.61 17.16
N CYS A 264 3.31 -6.25 17.39
CA CYS A 264 4.52 -6.02 16.62
C CYS A 264 4.38 -6.54 15.18
N GLY A 265 3.80 -7.73 14.97
CA GLY A 265 3.61 -8.31 13.64
C GLY A 265 2.74 -7.48 12.71
N ARG A 266 1.71 -6.80 13.26
CA ARG A 266 0.81 -5.93 12.49
C ARG A 266 1.55 -4.88 11.65
N ARG A 267 2.69 -4.39 12.14
CA ARG A 267 3.49 -3.36 11.46
C ARG A 267 3.97 -3.80 10.07
N PHE A 268 4.20 -5.10 9.86
CA PHE A 268 4.72 -5.64 8.60
C PHE A 268 3.74 -5.57 7.45
N VAL A 269 2.44 -5.61 7.76
CA VAL A 269 1.35 -5.52 6.78
C VAL A 269 0.66 -4.15 6.79
N SER A 270 1.03 -3.26 7.72
CA SER A 270 0.50 -1.88 7.80
C SER A 270 1.58 -0.82 7.61
N SER A 271 2.24 -0.36 8.68
CA SER A 271 3.14 0.80 8.65
C SER A 271 4.36 0.60 7.76
N ASN A 272 4.96 -0.59 7.77
CA ASN A 272 6.14 -0.87 6.95
C ASN A 272 5.74 -1.00 5.48
N ALA A 273 4.61 -1.67 5.20
CA ALA A 273 4.05 -1.73 3.85
C ALA A 273 3.70 -0.35 3.31
N LEU A 274 3.15 0.53 4.16
CA LEU A 274 2.91 1.92 3.83
C LEU A 274 4.21 2.69 3.54
N SER A 275 5.28 2.42 4.29
CA SER A 275 6.59 3.05 4.05
C SER A 275 7.14 2.68 2.67
N VAL A 276 6.91 1.44 2.22
CA VAL A 276 7.24 1.00 0.86
C VAL A 276 6.41 1.74 -0.18
N LEU A 277 5.10 1.86 0.02
CA LEU A 277 4.21 2.59 -0.89
C LEU A 277 4.56 4.09 -0.99
N LEU A 278 5.02 4.68 0.11
CA LEU A 278 5.50 6.07 0.11
C LEU A 278 6.83 6.20 -0.64
N ARG A 279 7.76 5.26 -0.45
CA ARG A 279 9.03 5.22 -1.18
C ARG A 279 8.83 5.06 -2.68
N SER A 280 7.93 4.17 -3.10
CA SER A 280 7.60 4.04 -4.52
C SER A 280 6.99 5.32 -5.08
N GLN A 281 6.11 5.98 -4.32
CA GLN A 281 5.51 7.23 -4.74
C GLN A 281 6.56 8.35 -4.90
N THR A 282 7.52 8.46 -3.98
CA THR A 282 8.61 9.43 -4.11
C THR A 282 9.50 9.10 -5.30
N ARG A 283 9.87 7.83 -5.49
CA ARG A 283 10.65 7.37 -6.66
C ARG A 283 9.97 7.74 -8.00
N ARG A 284 8.66 7.56 -8.10
CA ARG A 284 7.91 7.73 -9.37
C ARG A 284 7.49 9.17 -9.63
N HIS A 285 7.00 9.85 -8.62
CA HIS A 285 6.33 11.14 -8.79
C HIS A 285 7.09 12.30 -8.20
N THR A 286 8.30 12.11 -7.70
CA THR A 286 9.10 13.23 -7.21
C THR A 286 10.43 13.34 -7.91
N VAL A 287 10.88 14.57 -8.11
CA VAL A 287 12.26 14.84 -8.52
C VAL A 287 13.11 14.87 -7.26
N LYS A 288 13.97 13.85 -7.09
CA LYS A 288 14.91 13.71 -5.96
C LYS A 288 14.24 13.83 -4.57
N GLY A 289 12.99 13.40 -4.41
CA GLY A 289 12.28 13.49 -3.13
C GLY A 289 11.77 14.89 -2.75
N ALA A 290 12.03 15.92 -3.57
CA ALA A 290 11.75 17.31 -3.21
C ALA A 290 10.47 17.86 -3.85
N ILE A 291 10.26 17.62 -5.15
CA ILE A 291 9.16 18.24 -5.91
C ILE A 291 8.24 17.15 -6.42
N HIS A 292 6.97 17.18 -6.03
CA HIS A 292 5.96 16.25 -6.55
C HIS A 292 5.46 16.73 -7.93
N VAL A 293 5.73 15.93 -8.96
CA VAL A 293 5.28 16.17 -10.33
C VAL A 293 3.96 15.46 -10.54
N VAL A 294 2.93 16.24 -10.78
CA VAL A 294 1.60 15.76 -11.17
C VAL A 294 1.35 16.24 -12.58
N ASN A 295 1.18 15.30 -13.52
CA ASN A 295 0.61 15.67 -14.79
C ASN A 295 -0.86 16.00 -14.55
N LEU A 296 -1.22 17.26 -14.78
CA LEU A 296 -2.60 17.70 -14.91
C LEU A 296 -3.15 17.13 -16.22
N ALA A 297 -3.32 15.80 -16.29
CA ALA A 297 -4.23 15.25 -17.25
C ALA A 297 -5.60 15.81 -16.90
N VAL A 298 -6.12 16.69 -17.75
CA VAL A 298 -7.51 17.11 -17.70
C VAL A 298 -8.33 15.84 -17.90
N SER A 299 -8.70 15.20 -16.80
CA SER A 299 -9.76 14.23 -16.83
C SER A 299 -10.99 14.97 -17.38
N PRO A 300 -11.76 14.40 -18.33
CA PRO A 300 -13.05 14.96 -18.75
C PRO A 300 -14.06 15.14 -17.61
N GLN A 301 -13.68 14.82 -16.37
CA GLN A 301 -14.50 14.88 -15.17
C GLN A 301 -14.18 16.08 -14.26
N VAL A 302 -13.42 17.07 -14.72
CA VAL A 302 -13.28 18.37 -14.02
C VAL A 302 -13.53 19.54 -14.99
N ALA A 303 -14.57 19.43 -15.80
CA ALA A 303 -15.26 20.62 -16.26
C ALA A 303 -16.20 21.05 -15.12
N SER A 304 -15.80 22.10 -14.39
CA SER A 304 -16.68 22.95 -13.56
C SER A 304 -17.74 22.23 -12.70
N THR A 305 -17.38 21.82 -11.49
CA THR A 305 -18.36 21.69 -10.38
C THR A 305 -18.76 23.08 -9.86
N SER A 306 -19.30 23.91 -10.75
CA SER A 306 -20.03 25.14 -10.39
C SER A 306 -21.32 25.31 -11.19
N ASN A 307 -21.76 24.33 -11.97
CA ASN A 307 -23.08 24.33 -12.61
C ASN A 307 -23.59 22.89 -12.79
N LEU A 308 -24.12 22.31 -11.71
CA LEU A 308 -25.19 21.31 -11.85
C LEU A 308 -26.52 22.07 -11.86
N PRO A 309 -27.41 21.84 -12.84
CA PRO A 309 -28.77 22.36 -12.75
C PRO A 309 -29.48 21.63 -11.61
N ASN A 310 -29.70 22.32 -10.49
CA ASN A 310 -30.54 21.91 -9.36
C ASN A 310 -32.01 21.80 -9.76
N LYS A 311 -32.37 20.90 -10.69
CA LYS A 311 -33.77 20.70 -11.08
C LYS A 311 -34.36 19.33 -10.75
N ASN A 312 -33.54 18.32 -10.46
CA ASN A 312 -34.07 16.94 -10.43
C ASN A 312 -34.01 16.25 -9.07
N ILE A 313 -33.47 16.87 -8.02
CA ILE A 313 -33.40 16.24 -6.68
C ILE A 313 -34.77 16.32 -5.97
N THR A 314 -35.46 17.46 -6.09
CA THR A 314 -36.80 17.68 -5.50
C THR A 314 -37.87 16.79 -6.13
N GLU A 315 -37.79 16.53 -7.45
CA GLU A 315 -38.73 15.64 -8.15
C GLU A 315 -38.49 14.16 -7.79
N GLN A 316 -37.23 13.76 -7.60
CA GLN A 316 -36.89 12.40 -7.17
C GLN A 316 -37.29 12.12 -5.72
N LEU A 317 -37.17 13.12 -4.83
CA LEU A 317 -37.60 13.01 -3.43
C LEU A 317 -39.13 13.05 -3.28
N ALA A 318 -39.85 13.76 -4.16
CA ALA A 318 -41.31 13.76 -4.20
C ALA A 318 -41.94 12.43 -4.65
N THR A 319 -41.13 11.51 -5.18
CA THR A 319 -41.58 10.15 -5.55
C THR A 319 -41.67 9.22 -4.32
N ILE A 320 -41.07 9.60 -3.20
CA ILE A 320 -41.10 8.84 -1.95
C ILE A 320 -42.34 9.26 -1.14
N GLU A 321 -43.27 8.34 -0.92
CA GLU A 321 -44.56 8.60 -0.26
C GLU A 321 -44.41 9.18 1.17
N GLU A 322 -43.38 8.76 1.91
CA GLU A 322 -43.07 9.29 3.25
C GLU A 322 -42.70 10.78 3.21
N PHE A 323 -41.91 11.20 2.21
CA PHE A 323 -41.46 12.59 2.05
C PHE A 323 -42.58 13.51 1.55
N ALA A 324 -43.45 13.02 0.68
CA ALA A 324 -44.63 13.75 0.21
C ALA A 324 -45.64 14.01 1.36
N THR A 325 -45.78 13.05 2.27
CA THR A 325 -46.68 13.16 3.43
C THR A 325 -46.19 14.23 4.41
N GLU A 326 -44.89 14.29 4.72
CA GLU A 326 -44.29 15.34 5.57
C GLU A 326 -44.42 16.74 4.95
N MET A 327 -44.19 16.88 3.64
CA MET A 327 -44.30 18.19 2.97
C MET A 327 -45.74 18.70 2.91
N SER A 328 -46.74 17.81 2.86
CA SER A 328 -48.15 18.18 2.93
C SER A 328 -48.57 18.67 4.33
N ALA A 329 -48.01 18.07 5.39
CA ALA A 329 -48.24 18.48 6.77
C ALA A 329 -47.67 19.89 7.05
N VAL A 330 -46.48 20.17 6.52
CA VAL A 330 -45.83 21.49 6.66
C VAL A 330 -46.59 22.61 5.92
N GLN A 331 -47.24 22.29 4.79
CA GLN A 331 -48.02 23.29 4.04
C GLN A 331 -49.38 23.63 4.69
N MET A 332 -49.94 22.73 5.50
CA MET A 332 -51.17 23.02 6.26
C MET A 332 -50.95 23.97 7.44
N GLU A 333 -49.75 24.00 8.03
CA GLU A 333 -49.45 24.92 9.15
C GLU A 333 -49.25 26.38 8.70
N VAL A 334 -49.02 26.63 7.41
CA VAL A 334 -48.65 27.96 6.89
C VAL A 334 -49.83 28.71 6.25
N LYS A 335 -51.03 28.10 6.12
CA LYS A 335 -52.17 28.70 5.40
C LYS A 335 -53.39 29.03 6.29
N CYS A 336 -53.43 30.31 6.68
CA CYS A 336 -54.58 31.21 6.93
C CYS A 336 -55.05 31.48 8.38
N PRO A 337 -55.62 32.68 8.69
CA PRO A 337 -55.63 33.95 7.92
C PRO A 337 -55.18 35.19 8.72
N ALA A 338 -54.57 36.15 8.02
CA ALA A 338 -54.52 37.55 8.42
C ALA A 338 -55.72 38.28 7.78
N GLU A 339 -56.31 39.20 8.56
CA GLU A 339 -57.40 40.13 8.24
C GLU A 339 -58.83 39.63 8.51
N GLU A 340 -59.34 39.94 9.71
CA GLU A 340 -60.53 40.79 9.88
C GLU A 340 -60.77 41.13 11.37
N ARG A 341 -61.19 42.40 11.61
CA ARG A 341 -61.80 42.99 12.82
C ARG A 341 -60.91 43.85 13.73
N GLU A 342 -60.75 45.10 13.30
CA GLU A 342 -60.90 46.24 14.20
C GLU A 342 -62.34 46.31 14.77
N ASN A 343 -62.47 46.98 15.93
CA ASN A 343 -63.67 47.23 16.75
C ASN A 343 -64.12 46.11 17.69
N GLU A 344 -63.62 46.16 18.94
CA GLU A 344 -64.48 46.49 20.08
C GLU A 344 -63.64 46.96 21.30
N ARG A 345 -64.14 48.03 21.92
CA ARG A 345 -63.59 48.70 23.10
C ARG A 345 -64.06 47.97 24.37
N GLY A 346 -63.23 48.01 25.42
CA GLY A 346 -63.73 48.01 26.81
C GLY A 346 -62.86 47.28 27.83
N GLU A 347 -62.21 48.06 28.71
CA GLU A 347 -61.92 47.83 30.15
C GLU A 347 -61.51 46.42 30.65
N LYS A 348 -60.50 46.22 31.51
CA LYS A 348 -59.90 47.03 32.59
C LYS A 348 -58.69 46.27 33.17
N ASP A 349 -57.72 47.01 33.74
CA ASP A 349 -56.89 46.71 34.93
C ASP A 349 -56.07 45.40 34.99
N GLU A 350 -54.84 45.34 35.53
CA GLU A 350 -53.98 46.26 36.28
C GLU A 350 -52.58 45.59 36.37
N ARG A 351 -51.55 46.38 36.71
CA ARG A 351 -50.23 45.98 37.29
C ARG A 351 -49.11 45.49 36.36
N ARG A 352 -48.26 46.45 36.00
CA ARG A 352 -46.79 46.30 35.95
C ARG A 352 -46.14 47.33 36.87
N PRO A 353 -45.00 47.00 37.51
CA PRO A 353 -43.94 47.98 37.61
C PRO A 353 -42.68 47.54 36.85
N LYS A 354 -41.96 48.59 36.47
CA LYS A 354 -40.92 48.67 35.45
C LYS A 354 -39.58 48.11 35.95
N ARG A 355 -38.86 47.41 35.08
CA ARG A 355 -37.42 47.12 35.22
C ARG A 355 -36.61 48.43 35.19
N LYS A 356 -35.91 48.73 36.29
CA LYS A 356 -34.76 49.66 36.30
C LYS A 356 -33.47 48.84 36.19
N LYS A 357 -32.56 49.30 35.32
CA LYS A 357 -31.16 48.86 35.22
C LYS A 357 -30.44 49.06 36.54
N ARG A 358 -29.63 48.08 36.98
CA ARG A 358 -28.46 48.32 37.84
C ARG A 358 -27.41 47.20 37.66
N LYS A 359 -26.16 47.65 37.64
CA LYS A 359 -24.90 46.91 37.60
C LYS A 359 -24.81 45.93 38.78
N VAL A 360 -24.11 44.81 38.59
CA VAL A 360 -23.60 43.97 39.68
C VAL A 360 -22.11 43.77 39.45
N GLU A 361 -21.34 44.16 40.46
CA GLU A 361 -19.91 44.00 40.64
C GLU A 361 -19.57 42.61 41.20
N GLU A 362 -18.28 42.28 41.09
CA GLU A 362 -17.59 41.15 41.70
C GLU A 362 -17.78 41.04 43.22
N GLU A 363 -17.88 39.81 43.72
CA GLU A 363 -17.32 39.43 45.01
C GLU A 363 -16.90 37.96 44.96
N VAL A 364 -15.61 37.71 45.09
CA VAL A 364 -14.98 36.38 45.25
C VAL A 364 -14.39 36.35 46.65
N ASP A 365 -14.92 35.45 47.48
CA ASP A 365 -14.42 35.20 48.83
C ASP A 365 -13.00 34.62 48.81
N ARG A 366 -12.18 35.18 49.70
CA ARG A 366 -10.85 34.69 50.12
C ARG A 366 -11.01 33.47 51.02
N GLU A 367 -9.99 32.62 51.12
CA GLU A 367 -9.12 32.44 52.30
C GLU A 367 -8.19 31.22 52.01
N HIS A 368 -6.92 31.08 52.40
CA HIS A 368 -6.07 31.69 53.44
C HIS A 368 -4.56 31.36 53.21
N GLY A 369 -3.66 32.29 53.60
CA GLY A 369 -2.25 32.16 54.08
C GLY A 369 -1.13 31.65 53.13
N ALA A 370 -0.11 32.40 52.64
CA ALA A 370 0.90 33.29 53.28
C ALA A 370 1.89 32.51 54.20
N GLU A 371 3.23 32.60 54.18
CA GLU A 371 4.23 33.64 53.80
C GLU A 371 5.65 32.98 53.73
N ARG A 372 6.48 33.26 52.69
CA ARG A 372 7.71 34.12 52.64
C ARG A 372 9.00 33.63 53.35
N GLN A 373 10.12 33.55 52.61
CA GLN A 373 11.32 34.44 52.65
C GLN A 373 12.51 33.84 51.85
N ASP A 374 13.21 34.70 51.07
CA ASP A 374 14.45 34.46 50.29
C ASP A 374 15.71 34.31 51.21
N PRO A 375 17.02 34.30 50.81
CA PRO A 375 17.72 34.38 49.50
C PRO A 375 19.01 33.50 49.33
N THR A 376 19.66 33.59 48.16
CA THR A 376 21.13 33.43 47.84
C THR A 376 22.02 32.35 48.51
N THR A 377 22.77 31.58 47.71
CA THR A 377 24.27 31.58 47.65
C THR A 377 24.85 30.46 46.76
N ASN A 378 26.01 30.78 46.18
CA ASN A 378 26.93 30.04 45.31
C ASN A 378 27.36 28.65 45.81
N PHE A 379 27.84 27.77 44.89
CA PHE A 379 29.24 27.32 44.86
C PHE A 379 29.58 26.54 43.57
N GLU A 380 30.81 26.74 43.12
CA GLU A 380 31.44 26.33 41.86
C GLU A 380 31.98 24.88 41.85
N ASN A 381 32.45 24.48 40.66
CA ASN A 381 33.60 23.59 40.36
C ASN A 381 33.54 22.10 40.74
N HIS A 382 33.62 21.22 39.73
CA HIS A 382 34.93 20.67 39.36
C HIS A 382 34.94 19.99 37.99
N MET A 383 36.03 20.26 37.29
CA MET A 383 36.58 19.64 36.09
C MET A 383 37.24 18.29 36.45
N GLU A 384 37.51 17.47 35.41
CA GLU A 384 38.41 16.30 35.30
C GLU A 384 37.74 14.92 35.16
N LEU A 385 38.23 13.90 34.44
CA LEU A 385 39.22 13.66 33.36
C LEU A 385 39.08 12.14 33.06
N PHE A 386 39.36 11.73 31.81
CA PHE A 386 39.83 10.41 31.35
C PHE A 386 39.29 9.09 31.94
N ALA A 387 38.68 8.27 31.07
CA ALA A 387 39.22 6.97 30.61
C ALA A 387 38.39 6.43 29.43
#